data_AF-A0AAV9S5P0-F1
#
_entry.id   AF-A0AAV9S5P0-F1
#
_cell.length_a   1.000
_cell.length_b   1.000
_cell.length_c   1.000
_cell.angle_alpha   90.00
_cell.angle_beta   90.00
_cell.angle_gamma   90.00
#
_symmetry.space_group_name_H-M   'P 1'
#
loop_
_entity.id
_entity.type
_entity.pdbx_description
1 polymer ?
#
loop_
_entity_poly.entity_id
_entity_poly.type
_entity_poly.pdbx_seq_one_letter_code
_entity_poly.pdbx_strand_id
1 'polypeptide(L)'
;MLEKAREQRGGYEAKQLCFYERSGSCSTAPRSHDRQAQLRDKNNPQGEHIYQVLNGFGGGVSGRGAQSMENVVIFNSPGKGRGLKATKEFWAGDVIFSEPSLSAVVFDSLAERICHSCFRRQEKLQRCGQCKFAHYCDRTCQRAAWAEHKQECSAIKAYGKVPNENIRLVARIMWRLDKEGSLMSDMQLTTMDELEDHLNDMQEDDLKELKVDIHNFLDYWPRTSKQHTIDDISHIFGVINCNGFSVSDQRGLQAVGVGLFPNLCLVNHECWPNCTVILNHGSQSAVNTIFHSQRRIELRSLGKIAEGEELTVAYVDYLNLSEERQRLLKTQYFFACTCEHCTNKTHDDIKMGGREVEGIKPSDEQVKEATDYCFDMMEKMDKARLNGDYHKVVKICRQCIEKTEPILADTHIYLLRMWSTMSEVQAYLQYFEEAADYARKMVEGYMKLYQPNHAALGMGAMRAGVTHWQAGLIEVGHGMICKAYAILMVTHGPTHPITKDLEAMRMQTEMELRMFKQNKYVYQSMREAALKNKPMTMLHEPKSVEEGIKNLFHRRK
;
A
#
# COMPACT_ATOMS: atom_id res chain seq x y z
N MET A 1 -7.34 -18.84 5.60
CA MET A 1 -7.13 -18.97 4.13
C MET A 1 -7.02 -17.60 3.44
N LEU A 2 -7.76 -16.58 3.89
CA LEU A 2 -7.69 -15.19 3.41
C LEU A 2 -6.38 -14.44 3.77
N GLU A 3 -5.77 -14.71 4.93
CA GLU A 3 -4.45 -14.13 5.30
C GLU A 3 -3.30 -14.66 4.44
N LYS A 4 -3.29 -15.96 4.12
CA LYS A 4 -2.33 -16.54 3.17
C LYS A 4 -2.44 -15.94 1.77
N ALA A 5 -3.62 -15.46 1.36
CA ALA A 5 -3.83 -14.74 0.11
C ALA A 5 -3.36 -13.27 0.16
N ARG A 6 -3.41 -12.61 1.33
CA ARG A 6 -2.87 -11.25 1.57
C ARG A 6 -1.35 -11.24 1.68
N GLU A 7 -0.74 -12.19 2.40
CA GLU A 7 0.72 -12.34 2.54
C GLU A 7 1.42 -12.58 1.20
N GLN A 8 0.77 -13.31 0.28
CA GLN A 8 1.37 -13.65 -1.02
C GLN A 8 1.22 -12.57 -2.09
N ARG A 9 0.14 -11.75 -2.05
CA ARG A 9 0.05 -10.56 -2.93
C ARG A 9 1.23 -9.63 -2.69
N GLY A 10 1.60 -9.44 -1.42
CA GLY A 10 2.68 -8.52 -1.11
C GLY A 10 4.11 -9.03 -1.35
N GLY A 11 4.32 -10.34 -1.30
CA GLY A 11 5.63 -10.94 -1.59
C GLY A 11 6.16 -10.67 -3.01
N TYR A 12 5.28 -10.35 -3.96
CA TYR A 12 5.61 -10.09 -5.36
C TYR A 12 5.69 -8.62 -5.74
N GLU A 13 4.86 -7.78 -5.12
CA GLU A 13 5.01 -6.33 -5.24
C GLU A 13 6.48 -5.93 -4.95
N ALA A 14 7.11 -6.55 -3.93
CA ALA A 14 8.53 -6.38 -3.54
C ALA A 14 9.59 -6.75 -4.59
N LYS A 15 9.32 -7.69 -5.51
CA LYS A 15 10.28 -8.07 -6.57
C LYS A 15 10.26 -7.10 -7.76
N GLN A 16 9.14 -6.43 -8.01
CA GLN A 16 8.99 -5.45 -9.09
C GLN A 16 9.79 -4.17 -8.82
N LEU A 17 9.70 -3.61 -7.60
CA LEU A 17 10.51 -2.45 -7.20
C LEU A 17 12.01 -2.75 -7.04
N CYS A 18 12.38 -3.98 -6.65
CA CYS A 18 13.79 -4.39 -6.67
C CYS A 18 14.38 -4.51 -8.09
N PHE A 19 13.55 -4.72 -9.12
CA PHE A 19 13.98 -4.71 -10.51
C PHE A 19 14.07 -3.28 -11.07
N TYR A 20 13.20 -2.36 -10.64
CA TYR A 20 13.23 -0.94 -11.05
C TYR A 20 14.47 -0.18 -10.58
N GLU A 21 15.12 -0.60 -9.49
CA GLU A 21 16.40 -0.03 -9.04
C GLU A 21 17.61 -0.51 -9.86
N ARG A 22 17.56 -1.72 -10.47
CA ARG A 22 18.70 -2.24 -11.26
C ARG A 22 18.85 -1.57 -12.63
N SER A 23 17.82 -0.90 -13.13
CA SER A 23 17.88 -0.10 -14.37
C SER A 23 18.17 1.39 -14.13
N GLY A 24 18.17 1.86 -12.88
CA GLY A 24 18.40 3.27 -12.51
C GLY A 24 19.86 3.65 -12.23
N SER A 25 20.81 2.71 -12.24
CA SER A 25 22.22 3.03 -12.03
C SER A 25 22.89 3.47 -13.33
N CYS A 26 22.64 4.71 -13.77
CA CYS A 26 23.52 5.38 -14.72
C CYS A 26 24.06 6.68 -14.10
N SER A 27 25.39 6.70 -14.06
CA SER A 27 26.34 7.67 -13.50
C SER A 27 25.94 9.16 -13.43
N THR A 28 26.23 9.71 -12.24
CA THR A 28 26.71 11.07 -11.92
C THR A 28 26.99 12.04 -13.08
N ALA A 29 26.34 13.21 -13.08
CA ALA A 29 26.82 14.42 -13.76
C ALA A 29 26.33 15.70 -13.02
N PRO A 30 27.06 16.84 -13.13
CA PRO A 30 27.17 17.84 -12.06
C PRO A 30 26.10 18.95 -12.06
N ARG A 31 25.91 19.55 -10.87
CA ARG A 31 25.06 20.71 -10.59
C ARG A 31 25.49 21.94 -11.39
N SER A 32 24.54 22.61 -12.04
CA SER A 32 24.67 24.03 -12.42
C SER A 32 23.32 24.75 -12.34
N HIS A 33 23.41 26.04 -12.02
CA HIS A 33 22.39 26.93 -11.50
C HIS A 33 21.26 27.34 -12.46
N ASP A 34 20.10 27.62 -11.84
CA ASP A 34 19.02 28.55 -12.16
C ASP A 34 18.91 29.16 -13.57
N ARG A 35 17.73 28.97 -14.18
CA ARG A 35 16.86 30.04 -14.72
C ARG A 35 15.50 29.46 -15.10
N GLN A 36 14.46 29.82 -14.35
CA GLN A 36 13.06 29.58 -14.71
C GLN A 36 12.67 30.47 -15.90
N ALA A 37 12.15 29.88 -16.96
CA ALA A 37 11.44 30.59 -18.03
C ALA A 37 10.06 29.95 -18.19
N GLN A 38 9.02 30.74 -17.91
CA GLN A 38 7.61 30.37 -18.06
C GLN A 38 7.24 30.32 -19.54
N LEU A 39 6.70 29.19 -20.00
CA LEU A 39 5.99 29.09 -21.27
C LEU A 39 4.60 28.48 -20.98
N ARG A 40 3.57 29.31 -21.12
CA ARG A 40 2.15 28.92 -21.04
C ARG A 40 1.72 28.37 -22.39
N ASP A 41 1.18 27.15 -22.41
CA ASP A 41 0.47 26.59 -23.57
C ASP A 41 -1.04 26.72 -23.33
N LYS A 42 -1.78 27.26 -24.31
CA LYS A 42 -3.15 27.78 -24.18
C LYS A 42 -4.26 26.82 -24.64
N ASN A 43 -3.97 25.55 -24.93
CA ASN A 43 -4.96 24.65 -25.58
C ASN A 43 -5.24 23.33 -24.83
N ASN A 44 -5.22 23.28 -23.49
CA ASN A 44 -5.66 22.09 -22.75
C ASN A 44 -6.62 22.42 -21.57
N PRO A 45 -7.95 22.30 -21.76
CA PRO A 45 -8.94 22.62 -20.74
C PRO A 45 -8.96 21.67 -19.53
N GLN A 46 -8.31 20.49 -19.60
CA GLN A 46 -8.19 19.57 -18.46
C GLN A 46 -6.94 19.81 -17.60
N GLY A 47 -6.02 20.66 -18.05
CA GLY A 47 -4.77 20.98 -17.33
C GLY A 47 -4.88 22.08 -16.28
N GLU A 48 -5.86 22.99 -16.38
CA GLU A 48 -5.93 24.17 -15.49
C GLU A 48 -6.31 23.83 -14.04
N HIS A 49 -7.04 22.74 -13.81
CA HIS A 49 -7.43 22.31 -12.46
C HIS A 49 -6.26 21.74 -11.65
N ILE A 50 -5.21 21.23 -12.30
CA ILE A 50 -4.02 20.66 -11.65
C ILE A 50 -3.05 21.78 -11.24
N TYR A 51 -2.96 22.87 -12.01
CA TYR A 51 -2.08 24.00 -11.71
C TYR A 51 -2.54 24.85 -10.52
N GLN A 52 -3.84 24.90 -10.23
CA GLN A 52 -4.36 25.61 -9.05
C GLN A 52 -4.09 24.86 -7.73
N VAL A 53 -4.03 23.52 -7.76
CA VAL A 53 -3.69 22.71 -6.58
C VAL A 53 -2.20 22.84 -6.22
N LEU A 54 -1.31 22.98 -7.21
CA LEU A 54 0.14 23.02 -7.00
C LEU A 54 0.67 24.35 -6.40
N ASN A 55 -0.07 25.46 -6.52
CA ASN A 55 0.35 26.77 -5.99
C ASN A 55 -0.24 27.10 -4.61
N GLY A 56 -1.05 26.21 -4.01
CA GLY A 56 -1.67 26.40 -2.69
C GLY A 56 -0.89 25.85 -1.50
N PHE A 57 0.13 25.00 -1.72
CA PHE A 57 0.87 24.32 -0.64
C PHE A 57 2.07 25.12 -0.11
N GLY A 58 1.90 26.43 0.04
CA GLY A 58 2.85 27.34 0.70
C GLY A 58 2.64 27.44 2.22
N GLY A 59 2.41 26.31 2.90
CA GLY A 59 2.27 26.25 4.35
C GLY A 59 3.51 25.62 4.98
N GLY A 60 4.28 26.37 5.77
CA GLY A 60 5.49 25.89 6.43
C GLY A 60 5.22 24.68 7.32
N VAL A 61 5.78 23.53 6.97
CA VAL A 61 5.70 22.31 7.77
C VAL A 61 6.65 22.44 8.96
N SER A 62 6.14 22.90 10.10
CA SER A 62 6.83 22.77 11.37
C SER A 62 6.67 21.33 11.87
N GLY A 63 7.77 20.56 11.85
CA GLY A 63 7.80 19.13 12.21
C GLY A 63 7.50 18.79 13.68
N ARG A 64 6.91 19.70 14.47
CA ARG A 64 6.51 19.47 15.86
C ARG A 64 5.00 19.38 16.08
N GLY A 65 4.17 19.77 15.10
CA GLY A 65 2.71 19.81 15.28
C GLY A 65 1.98 18.46 15.12
N ALA A 66 2.60 17.45 14.51
CA ALA A 66 1.93 16.19 14.14
C ALA A 66 1.85 15.13 15.25
N GLN A 67 2.46 15.38 16.42
CA GLN A 67 2.45 14.44 17.55
C GLN A 67 1.39 14.78 18.61
N SER A 68 0.63 15.86 18.42
CA SER A 68 -0.41 16.29 19.37
C SER A 68 -1.77 15.70 19.02
N MET A 69 -2.51 15.27 20.05
CA MET A 69 -3.90 14.82 19.95
C MET A 69 -4.92 15.96 20.10
N GLU A 70 -4.48 17.22 20.16
CA GLU A 70 -5.36 18.40 20.28
C GLU A 70 -6.37 18.53 19.14
N ASN A 71 -6.11 17.92 17.99
CA ASN A 71 -6.97 18.04 16.81
C ASN A 71 -8.17 17.07 16.80
N VAL A 72 -8.28 16.20 17.81
CA VAL A 72 -9.33 15.18 17.90
C VAL A 72 -9.87 15.10 19.32
N VAL A 73 -11.10 14.61 19.45
CA VAL A 73 -11.68 14.29 20.76
C VAL A 73 -12.52 13.03 20.66
N ILE A 74 -12.51 12.23 21.72
CA ILE A 74 -13.39 11.07 21.84
C ILE A 74 -14.83 11.55 21.97
N PHE A 75 -15.74 10.89 21.27
CA PHE A 75 -17.17 11.07 21.46
C PHE A 75 -17.90 9.72 21.37
N ASN A 76 -19.14 9.68 21.84
CA ASN A 76 -20.01 8.53 21.65
C ASN A 76 -20.74 8.68 20.29
N SER A 77 -20.37 7.83 19.34
CA SER A 77 -20.93 7.78 18.00
C SER A 77 -22.20 6.92 18.01
N PRO A 78 -23.37 7.47 17.64
CA PRO A 78 -24.64 6.75 17.71
C PRO A 78 -24.60 5.41 16.96
N GLY A 79 -24.77 4.31 17.70
CA GLY A 79 -24.78 2.95 17.14
C GLY A 79 -23.41 2.40 16.73
N LYS A 80 -22.30 3.12 16.96
CA LYS A 80 -20.92 2.68 16.67
C LYS A 80 -20.02 2.63 17.91
N GLY A 81 -20.55 2.97 19.09
CA GLY A 81 -19.74 3.04 20.31
C GLY A 81 -18.89 4.30 20.34
N ARG A 82 -17.62 4.18 20.76
CA ARG A 82 -16.71 5.34 20.76
C ARG A 82 -16.25 5.67 19.34
N GLY A 83 -15.95 6.94 19.10
CA GLY A 83 -15.37 7.44 17.86
C GLY A 83 -14.46 8.63 18.13
N LEU A 84 -13.72 9.05 17.11
CA LEU A 84 -13.01 10.34 17.10
C LEU A 84 -13.74 11.34 16.20
N LYS A 85 -13.83 12.59 16.67
CA LYS A 85 -14.29 13.72 15.85
C LYS A 85 -13.26 14.83 15.80
N ALA A 86 -13.28 15.60 14.72
CA ALA A 86 -12.38 16.74 14.52
C ALA A 86 -12.68 17.88 15.50
N THR A 87 -11.65 18.50 16.08
CA THR A 87 -11.78 19.71 16.92
C THR A 87 -11.53 21.01 16.14
N LYS A 88 -11.25 20.89 14.84
CA LYS A 88 -11.05 22.00 13.90
C LYS A 88 -11.28 21.52 12.47
N GLU A 89 -11.26 22.46 11.53
CA GLU A 89 -11.33 22.16 10.09
C GLU A 89 -10.01 21.57 9.56
N PHE A 90 -10.11 20.64 8.60
CA PHE A 90 -8.99 20.07 7.85
C PHE A 90 -9.20 20.13 6.34
N TRP A 91 -8.09 20.11 5.60
CA TRP A 91 -8.03 20.04 4.15
C TRP A 91 -7.29 18.79 3.67
N ALA A 92 -7.49 18.40 2.41
CA ALA A 92 -6.88 17.20 1.86
C ALA A 92 -5.35 17.18 2.05
N GLY A 93 -4.84 16.14 2.71
CA GLY A 93 -3.42 15.93 2.96
C GLY A 93 -2.92 16.42 4.32
N ASP A 94 -3.76 17.08 5.11
CA ASP A 94 -3.45 17.43 6.49
C ASP A 94 -3.21 16.16 7.32
N VAL A 95 -2.22 16.23 8.21
CA VAL A 95 -1.99 15.19 9.22
C VAL A 95 -2.85 15.54 10.43
N ILE A 96 -3.85 14.71 10.71
CA ILE A 96 -4.76 14.87 11.85
C ILE A 96 -4.00 14.55 13.14
N PHE A 97 -3.37 13.37 13.19
CA PHE A 97 -2.41 12.99 14.22
C PHE A 97 -1.44 11.93 13.68
N SER A 98 -0.36 11.70 14.43
CA SER A 98 0.58 10.60 14.19
C SER A 98 0.88 9.87 15.49
N GLU A 99 1.06 8.56 15.39
CA GLU A 99 1.19 7.68 16.57
C GLU A 99 2.24 6.59 16.33
N PRO A 100 3.24 6.43 17.21
CA PRO A 100 4.11 5.25 17.19
C PRO A 100 3.33 4.02 17.65
N SER A 101 3.73 2.83 17.21
CA SER A 101 3.09 1.60 17.69
C SER A 101 3.30 1.43 19.20
N LEU A 102 2.25 1.06 19.92
CA LEU A 102 2.36 0.58 21.30
C LEU A 102 3.20 -0.70 21.36
N SER A 103 2.98 -1.59 20.40
CA SER A 103 3.78 -2.77 20.19
C SER A 103 3.59 -3.24 18.76
N ALA A 104 4.58 -3.92 18.20
CA ALA A 104 4.48 -4.54 16.89
C ALA A 104 5.38 -5.77 16.80
N VAL A 105 4.97 -6.73 15.97
CA VAL A 105 5.70 -7.97 15.70
C VAL A 105 5.72 -8.28 14.21
N VAL A 106 6.82 -8.87 13.75
CA VAL A 106 6.96 -9.40 12.38
C VAL A 106 6.19 -10.73 12.28
N PHE A 107 5.57 -11.01 11.13
CA PHE A 107 4.93 -12.30 10.85
C PHE A 107 5.95 -13.45 10.82
N ASP A 108 5.57 -14.61 11.34
CA ASP A 108 6.45 -15.80 11.42
C ASP A 108 7.02 -16.18 10.05
N SER A 109 6.18 -16.11 9.01
CA SER A 109 6.52 -16.44 7.62
C SER A 109 7.65 -15.58 7.02
N LEU A 110 7.93 -14.42 7.63
CA LEU A 110 8.85 -13.40 7.12
C LEU A 110 9.98 -13.03 8.08
N ALA A 111 10.09 -13.71 9.23
CA ALA A 111 11.02 -13.37 10.29
C ALA A 111 12.49 -13.27 9.84
N GLU A 112 12.93 -14.12 8.91
CA GLU A 112 14.32 -14.11 8.41
C GLU A 112 14.60 -13.03 7.35
N ARG A 113 13.57 -12.38 6.82
CA ARG A 113 13.67 -11.42 5.69
C ARG A 113 13.35 -9.98 6.11
N ILE A 114 12.78 -9.79 7.29
CA ILE A 114 12.30 -8.52 7.80
C ILE A 114 13.01 -8.17 9.11
N CYS A 115 13.52 -6.93 9.19
CA CYS A 115 14.11 -6.43 10.41
C CYS A 115 13.05 -6.28 11.52
N HIS A 116 13.27 -6.92 12.66
CA HIS A 116 12.38 -6.91 13.82
C HIS A 116 12.34 -5.57 14.57
N SER A 117 13.20 -4.61 14.18
CA SER A 117 13.19 -3.24 14.71
C SER A 117 12.44 -2.29 13.80
N CYS A 118 12.80 -2.23 12.52
CA CYS A 118 12.30 -1.20 11.60
C CYS A 118 11.30 -1.71 10.55
N PHE A 119 11.03 -3.01 10.52
CA PHE A 119 10.11 -3.68 9.59
C PHE A 119 10.51 -3.52 8.12
N ARG A 120 11.76 -3.14 7.88
CA ARG A 120 12.30 -3.04 6.52
C ARG A 120 12.75 -4.42 6.05
N ARG A 121 12.44 -4.70 4.79
CA ARG A 121 12.97 -5.85 4.06
C ARG A 121 14.42 -5.60 3.69
N GLN A 122 15.27 -6.61 3.92
CA GLN A 122 16.69 -6.61 3.56
C GLN A 122 17.10 -8.00 3.05
N GLU A 123 18.07 -8.06 2.14
CA GLU A 123 18.61 -9.34 1.66
C GLU A 123 19.48 -10.03 2.71
N LYS A 124 20.19 -9.25 3.53
CA LYS A 124 21.09 -9.75 4.57
C LYS A 124 20.76 -9.10 5.90
N LEU A 125 20.31 -9.92 6.85
CA LEU A 125 20.02 -9.50 8.22
C LEU A 125 20.96 -10.18 9.21
N GLN A 126 21.22 -9.49 10.32
CA GLN A 126 22.02 -9.97 11.44
C GLN A 126 21.10 -10.59 12.49
N ARG A 127 21.27 -11.89 12.73
CA ARG A 127 20.48 -12.65 13.69
C ARG A 127 20.95 -12.40 15.12
N CYS A 128 20.02 -12.26 16.06
CA CYS A 128 20.32 -12.20 17.48
C CYS A 128 21.04 -13.48 17.95
N GLY A 129 22.23 -13.33 18.52
CA GLY A 129 23.04 -14.47 18.96
C GLY A 129 22.45 -15.24 20.15
N GLN A 130 21.53 -14.64 20.91
CA GLN A 130 20.95 -15.26 22.11
C GLN A 130 19.72 -16.11 21.81
N CYS A 131 18.67 -15.51 21.25
CA CYS A 131 17.42 -16.22 20.94
C CYS A 131 17.44 -16.94 19.59
N LYS A 132 18.38 -16.59 18.69
CA LYS A 132 18.45 -17.09 17.31
C LYS A 132 17.18 -16.90 16.48
N PHE A 133 16.26 -16.04 16.92
CA PHE A 133 15.00 -15.74 16.24
C PHE A 133 14.99 -14.35 15.61
N ALA A 134 15.19 -13.30 16.40
CA ALA A 134 15.07 -11.93 15.89
C ALA A 134 16.20 -11.56 14.92
N HIS A 135 15.84 -10.86 13.84
CA HIS A 135 16.75 -10.43 12.77
C HIS A 135 16.76 -8.91 12.66
N TYR A 136 17.93 -8.31 12.42
CA TYR A 136 18.10 -6.85 12.37
C TYR A 136 18.91 -6.42 11.15
N CYS A 137 18.69 -5.20 10.65
CA CYS A 137 19.53 -4.63 9.60
C CYS A 137 21.01 -4.61 10.02
N ASP A 138 21.26 -4.15 11.24
CA ASP A 138 22.58 -3.97 11.82
C ASP A 138 22.50 -3.84 13.36
N ARG A 139 23.63 -3.49 13.98
CA ARG A 139 23.72 -3.24 15.44
C ARG A 139 22.89 -2.04 15.90
N THR A 140 22.58 -1.08 15.02
CA THR A 140 21.76 0.09 15.34
C THR A 140 20.32 -0.35 15.57
N CYS A 141 19.75 -1.11 14.62
CA CYS A 141 18.43 -1.71 14.76
C CYS A 141 18.34 -2.67 15.95
N GLN A 142 19.39 -3.48 16.18
CA GLN A 142 19.41 -4.39 17.33
C GLN A 142 19.37 -3.63 18.67
N ARG A 143 20.11 -2.53 18.80
CA ARG A 143 20.10 -1.69 20.01
C ARG A 143 18.76 -0.98 20.18
N ALA A 144 18.21 -0.43 19.10
CA ALA A 144 16.91 0.25 19.13
C ALA A 144 15.78 -0.69 19.57
N ALA A 145 15.80 -1.95 19.13
CA ALA A 145 14.80 -2.95 19.53
C ALA A 145 14.99 -3.51 20.94
N TRP A 146 16.13 -3.28 21.61
CA TRP A 146 16.44 -4.00 22.85
C TRP A 146 15.45 -3.76 23.98
N ALA A 147 14.88 -2.56 24.07
CA ALA A 147 13.87 -2.23 25.07
C ALA A 147 12.63 -3.15 24.98
N GLU A 148 12.18 -3.48 23.78
CA GLU A 148 11.05 -4.39 23.54
C GLU A 148 11.50 -5.86 23.47
N HIS A 149 12.65 -6.13 22.86
CA HIS A 149 13.12 -7.49 22.59
C HIS A 149 13.72 -8.19 23.81
N LYS A 150 14.22 -7.47 24.82
CA LYS A 150 14.97 -8.10 25.94
C LYS A 150 14.19 -9.22 26.64
N GLN A 151 12.92 -8.98 26.98
CA GLN A 151 12.07 -9.97 27.65
C GLN A 151 11.71 -11.13 26.72
N GLU A 152 11.27 -10.82 25.50
CA GLU A 152 10.98 -11.80 24.45
C GLU A 152 12.20 -12.71 24.14
N CYS A 153 13.39 -12.14 24.07
CA CYS A 153 14.64 -12.84 23.80
C CYS A 153 14.92 -13.91 24.86
N SER A 154 14.79 -13.54 26.13
CA SER A 154 14.97 -14.47 27.24
C SER A 154 13.87 -15.52 27.28
N ALA A 155 12.61 -15.12 27.05
CA ALA A 155 11.46 -16.02 27.04
C ALA A 155 11.56 -17.06 25.91
N ILE A 156 11.89 -16.67 24.68
CA ILE A 156 12.09 -17.59 23.54
C ILE A 156 13.21 -18.59 23.86
N LYS A 157 14.32 -18.11 24.43
CA LYS A 157 15.45 -18.97 24.80
C LYS A 157 15.07 -19.99 25.88
N ALA A 158 14.30 -19.58 26.88
CA ALA A 158 13.85 -20.45 27.96
C ALA A 158 12.78 -21.45 27.49
N TYR A 159 11.87 -21.01 26.63
CA TYR A 159 10.79 -21.83 26.09
C TYR A 159 11.27 -22.84 25.05
N GLY A 160 12.39 -22.56 24.37
CA GLY A 160 13.04 -23.47 23.41
C GLY A 160 12.40 -23.49 22.02
N LYS A 161 11.27 -22.81 21.82
CA LYS A 161 10.61 -22.59 20.53
C LYS A 161 10.09 -21.16 20.41
N VAL A 162 9.75 -20.75 19.19
CA VAL A 162 9.16 -19.44 18.91
C VAL A 162 7.64 -19.61 18.87
N PRO A 163 6.87 -18.87 19.71
CA PRO A 163 5.41 -18.83 19.60
C PRO A 163 4.95 -18.06 18.36
N ASN A 164 3.67 -18.22 18.00
CA ASN A 164 3.08 -17.48 16.88
C ASN A 164 3.10 -15.95 17.10
N GLU A 165 2.91 -15.17 16.03
CA GLU A 165 2.90 -13.72 16.10
C GLU A 165 1.93 -13.14 17.14
N ASN A 166 0.73 -13.70 17.29
CA ASN A 166 -0.27 -13.19 18.23
C ASN A 166 0.20 -13.36 19.68
N ILE A 167 0.68 -14.54 20.05
CA ILE A 167 1.26 -14.81 21.38
C ILE A 167 2.45 -13.89 21.65
N ARG A 168 3.32 -13.68 20.67
CA ARG A 168 4.47 -12.75 20.82
C ARG A 168 4.00 -11.31 21.02
N LEU A 169 2.96 -10.88 20.30
CA LEU A 169 2.40 -9.53 20.44
C LEU A 169 1.75 -9.32 21.81
N VAL A 170 0.90 -10.26 22.26
CA VAL A 170 0.30 -10.25 23.62
C VAL A 170 1.40 -10.14 24.66
N ALA A 171 2.45 -10.97 24.57
CA ALA A 171 3.53 -10.96 25.53
C ALA A 171 4.26 -9.62 25.58
N ARG A 172 4.56 -9.02 24.42
CA ARG A 172 5.16 -7.67 24.35
C ARG A 172 4.26 -6.60 24.95
N ILE A 173 2.96 -6.64 24.70
CA ILE A 173 1.99 -5.69 25.28
C ILE A 173 1.94 -5.85 26.79
N MET A 174 1.78 -7.07 27.31
CA MET A 174 1.70 -7.34 28.74
C MET A 174 2.98 -6.94 29.49
N TRP A 175 4.15 -7.28 28.97
CA TRP A 175 5.41 -6.82 29.57
C TRP A 175 5.53 -5.31 29.61
N ARG A 176 5.00 -4.63 28.59
CA ARG A 176 5.01 -3.17 28.55
C ARG A 176 4.01 -2.59 29.56
N LEU A 177 2.80 -3.15 29.65
CA LEU A 177 1.78 -2.76 30.64
C LEU A 177 2.30 -2.93 32.08
N ASP A 178 3.00 -4.02 32.37
CA ASP A 178 3.59 -4.27 33.68
C ASP A 178 4.69 -3.25 34.05
N LYS A 179 5.39 -2.72 33.05
CA LYS A 179 6.49 -1.77 33.23
C LYS A 179 6.02 -0.33 33.29
N GLU A 180 5.04 0.04 32.46
CA GLU A 180 4.65 1.44 32.17
C GLU A 180 3.24 1.78 32.66
N GLY A 181 2.42 0.79 33.02
CA GLY A 181 1.00 0.98 33.39
C GLY A 181 0.06 1.07 32.18
N SER A 182 -1.24 1.30 32.42
CA SER A 182 -2.28 1.35 31.38
C SER A 182 -2.20 2.59 30.47
N LEU A 183 -1.63 3.70 30.96
CA LEU A 183 -1.33 4.92 30.20
C LEU A 183 0.19 5.07 30.06
N MET A 184 0.70 4.85 28.85
CA MET A 184 2.15 4.84 28.56
C MET A 184 2.66 6.16 27.98
N SER A 185 1.75 7.06 27.63
CA SER A 185 2.05 8.38 27.06
C SER A 185 0.90 9.33 27.35
N ASP A 186 1.21 10.59 27.62
CA ASP A 186 0.24 11.68 27.76
C ASP A 186 -0.60 11.90 26.47
N MET A 187 -0.16 11.30 25.35
CA MET A 187 -0.84 11.36 24.06
C MET A 187 -1.78 10.17 23.79
N GLN A 188 -1.99 9.28 24.75
CA GLN A 188 -3.01 8.25 24.63
C GLN A 188 -4.37 8.77 25.08
N LEU A 189 -5.36 8.64 24.21
CA LEU A 189 -6.76 9.00 24.46
C LEU A 189 -7.55 7.84 25.10
N THR A 190 -7.06 6.61 24.99
CA THR A 190 -7.68 5.38 25.53
C THR A 190 -6.62 4.49 26.16
N THR A 191 -7.02 3.72 27.15
CA THR A 191 -6.19 2.64 27.69
C THR A 191 -6.39 1.35 26.90
N MET A 192 -5.54 0.37 27.17
CA MET A 192 -5.69 -0.98 26.62
C MET A 192 -6.96 -1.67 27.11
N ASP A 193 -7.27 -1.51 28.40
CA ASP A 193 -8.43 -2.14 29.07
C ASP A 193 -9.78 -1.64 28.52
N GLU A 194 -9.75 -0.47 27.88
CA GLU A 194 -10.94 0.13 27.28
C GLU A 194 -11.14 -0.29 25.83
N LEU A 195 -10.15 -0.84 25.13
CA LEU A 195 -10.28 -1.21 23.71
C LEU A 195 -11.28 -2.35 23.53
N GLU A 196 -12.05 -2.30 22.45
CA GLU A 196 -13.07 -3.31 22.15
C GLU A 196 -12.41 -4.66 21.80
N ASP A 197 -12.91 -5.75 22.39
CA ASP A 197 -12.35 -7.09 22.24
C ASP A 197 -13.30 -8.09 21.56
N HIS A 198 -14.60 -7.77 21.48
CA HIS A 198 -15.67 -8.62 20.93
C HIS A 198 -15.64 -10.09 21.37
N LEU A 199 -15.08 -10.42 22.53
CA LEU A 199 -15.00 -11.81 23.01
C LEU A 199 -16.38 -12.46 23.15
N ASN A 200 -17.38 -11.66 23.52
CA ASN A 200 -18.77 -12.11 23.67
C ASN A 200 -19.48 -12.37 22.33
N ASP A 201 -18.95 -11.84 21.23
CA ASP A 201 -19.53 -11.98 19.89
C ASP A 201 -18.85 -13.07 19.04
N MET A 202 -17.75 -13.65 19.54
CA MET A 202 -16.99 -14.70 18.87
C MET A 202 -17.79 -16.01 18.72
N GLN A 203 -17.57 -16.70 17.61
CA GLN A 203 -18.15 -18.04 17.41
C GLN A 203 -17.45 -19.09 18.25
N GLU A 204 -18.11 -20.22 18.49
CA GLU A 204 -17.58 -21.29 19.34
C GLU A 204 -16.23 -21.84 18.86
N ASP A 205 -16.04 -21.93 17.54
CA ASP A 205 -14.79 -22.42 16.97
C ASP A 205 -13.65 -21.40 17.11
N ASP A 206 -13.92 -20.10 16.93
CA ASP A 206 -12.94 -19.05 17.18
C ASP A 206 -12.54 -19.00 18.66
N LEU A 207 -13.49 -19.23 19.58
CA LEU A 207 -13.21 -19.34 21.02
C LEU A 207 -12.36 -20.57 21.36
N LYS A 208 -12.47 -21.67 20.61
CA LYS A 208 -11.60 -22.84 20.77
C LYS A 208 -10.18 -22.51 20.33
N GLU A 209 -10.00 -21.84 19.19
CA GLU A 209 -8.69 -21.40 18.72
C GLU A 209 -8.04 -20.43 19.72
N LEU A 210 -8.80 -19.45 20.21
CA LEU A 210 -8.35 -18.52 21.25
C LEU A 210 -7.90 -19.25 22.52
N LYS A 211 -8.65 -20.25 22.98
CA LYS A 211 -8.24 -21.07 24.13
C LYS A 211 -6.90 -21.77 23.88
N VAL A 212 -6.67 -22.30 22.68
CA VAL A 212 -5.38 -22.93 22.34
C VAL A 212 -4.25 -21.90 22.42
N ASP A 213 -4.46 -20.70 21.90
CA ASP A 213 -3.48 -19.61 21.99
C ASP A 213 -3.21 -19.15 23.43
N ILE A 214 -4.23 -19.10 24.29
CA ILE A 214 -4.06 -18.79 25.72
C ILE A 214 -3.21 -19.84 26.42
N HIS A 215 -3.45 -21.14 26.16
CA HIS A 215 -2.62 -22.21 26.75
C HIS A 215 -1.17 -22.11 26.26
N ASN A 216 -0.96 -21.88 24.95
CA ASN A 216 0.37 -21.69 24.39
C ASN A 216 1.07 -20.44 24.95
N PHE A 217 0.31 -19.37 25.21
CA PHE A 217 0.81 -18.17 25.86
C PHE A 217 1.26 -18.46 27.29
N LEU A 218 0.45 -19.16 28.09
CA LEU A 218 0.80 -19.52 29.47
C LEU A 218 2.05 -20.40 29.55
N ASP A 219 2.22 -21.31 28.59
CA ASP A 219 3.43 -22.13 28.46
C ASP A 219 4.67 -21.30 28.10
N TYR A 220 4.51 -20.26 27.28
CA TYR A 220 5.57 -19.34 26.87
C TYR A 220 5.91 -18.28 27.94
N TRP A 221 4.91 -17.85 28.71
CA TRP A 221 5.02 -16.74 29.65
C TRP A 221 5.97 -17.08 30.81
N PRO A 222 7.05 -16.31 31.03
CA PRO A 222 8.01 -16.64 32.08
C PRO A 222 7.39 -16.57 33.48
N ARG A 223 7.61 -17.60 34.30
CA ARG A 223 7.20 -17.63 35.72
C ARG A 223 7.79 -16.50 36.57
N THR A 224 8.87 -15.88 36.11
CA THR A 224 9.49 -14.71 36.75
C THR A 224 8.81 -13.40 36.40
N SER A 225 7.93 -13.38 35.40
CA SER A 225 7.10 -12.21 35.06
C SER A 225 5.91 -12.12 36.01
N LYS A 226 5.26 -10.95 36.10
CA LYS A 226 3.97 -10.83 36.78
C LYS A 226 2.95 -11.75 36.10
N GLN A 227 2.18 -12.48 36.90
CA GLN A 227 1.17 -13.40 36.40
C GLN A 227 -0.15 -12.64 36.24
N HIS A 228 -0.89 -12.99 35.18
CA HIS A 228 -2.13 -12.33 34.77
C HIS A 228 -3.28 -13.33 34.80
N THR A 229 -4.51 -12.84 34.94
CA THR A 229 -5.68 -13.72 34.90
C THR A 229 -5.94 -14.19 33.46
N ILE A 230 -6.71 -15.27 33.30
CA ILE A 230 -7.14 -15.72 31.96
C ILE A 230 -7.98 -14.65 31.28
N ASP A 231 -8.76 -13.89 32.04
CA ASP A 231 -9.60 -12.81 31.50
C ASP A 231 -8.74 -11.69 30.94
N ASP A 232 -7.71 -11.24 31.67
CA ASP A 232 -6.75 -10.23 31.17
C ASP A 232 -6.05 -10.68 29.88
N ILE A 233 -5.63 -11.96 29.83
CA ILE A 233 -4.98 -12.53 28.65
C ILE A 233 -5.95 -12.60 27.46
N SER A 234 -7.17 -13.09 27.71
CA SER A 234 -8.22 -13.21 26.70
C SER A 234 -8.57 -11.84 26.11
N HIS A 235 -8.70 -10.83 26.97
CA HIS A 235 -8.98 -9.46 26.58
C HIS A 235 -7.93 -8.93 25.61
N ILE A 236 -6.63 -9.05 25.94
CA ILE A 236 -5.56 -8.56 25.04
C ILE A 236 -5.54 -9.32 23.70
N PHE A 237 -5.84 -10.62 23.67
CA PHE A 237 -6.00 -11.35 22.41
C PHE A 237 -7.19 -10.81 21.59
N GLY A 238 -8.35 -10.61 22.20
CA GLY A 238 -9.52 -10.05 21.53
C GLY A 238 -9.25 -8.65 20.99
N VAL A 239 -8.57 -7.79 21.78
CA VAL A 239 -8.12 -6.47 21.34
C VAL A 239 -7.21 -6.56 20.12
N ILE A 240 -6.22 -7.46 20.09
CA ILE A 240 -5.34 -7.62 18.92
C ILE A 240 -6.14 -8.06 17.68
N ASN A 241 -7.08 -9.00 17.84
CA ASN A 241 -7.88 -9.51 16.73
C ASN A 241 -8.79 -8.44 16.11
N CYS A 242 -9.34 -7.55 16.95
CA CYS A 242 -10.26 -6.50 16.51
C CYS A 242 -9.56 -5.21 16.07
N ASN A 243 -8.38 -4.92 16.61
CA ASN A 243 -7.73 -3.61 16.49
C ASN A 243 -6.33 -3.65 15.87
N GLY A 244 -5.81 -4.83 15.56
CA GLY A 244 -4.48 -5.02 14.99
C GLY A 244 -4.34 -4.36 13.62
N PHE A 245 -3.34 -3.49 13.48
CA PHE A 245 -3.03 -2.83 12.22
C PHE A 245 -1.90 -3.57 11.49
N SER A 246 -2.13 -3.89 10.22
CA SER A 246 -1.11 -4.52 9.37
C SER A 246 0.05 -3.56 9.08
N VAL A 247 1.26 -3.95 9.48
CA VAL A 247 2.49 -3.21 9.24
C VAL A 247 3.05 -3.62 7.89
N SER A 248 3.17 -2.69 6.94
CA SER A 248 3.76 -2.95 5.62
C SER A 248 5.29 -2.91 5.64
N ASP A 249 5.96 -3.36 4.57
CA ASP A 249 7.37 -3.07 4.34
C ASP A 249 7.58 -1.61 3.89
N GLN A 250 8.84 -1.17 3.81
CA GLN A 250 9.19 0.22 3.47
C GLN A 250 8.73 0.69 2.08
N ARG A 251 8.33 -0.26 1.23
CA ARG A 251 7.87 0.02 -0.12
C ARG A 251 6.34 0.00 -0.21
N GLY A 252 5.65 -0.33 0.89
CA GLY A 252 4.19 -0.45 0.95
C GLY A 252 3.65 -1.67 0.21
N LEU A 253 4.49 -2.69 0.00
CA LEU A 253 4.22 -3.77 -0.94
C LEU A 253 3.67 -5.00 -0.24
N GLN A 254 4.23 -5.32 0.93
CA GLN A 254 3.82 -6.51 1.68
C GLN A 254 3.46 -6.15 3.09
N ALA A 255 2.37 -6.73 3.61
CA ALA A 255 2.15 -6.81 5.04
C ALA A 255 3.20 -7.76 5.64
N VAL A 256 4.03 -7.23 6.54
CA VAL A 256 5.18 -7.93 7.13
C VAL A 256 5.06 -8.15 8.63
N GLY A 257 3.99 -7.63 9.23
CA GLY A 257 3.73 -7.78 10.64
C GLY A 257 2.40 -7.15 11.04
N VAL A 258 2.15 -7.16 12.34
CA VAL A 258 0.98 -6.56 12.99
C VAL A 258 1.46 -5.68 14.14
N GLY A 259 0.79 -4.54 14.32
CA GLY A 259 1.06 -3.63 15.41
C GLY A 259 -0.22 -2.97 15.93
N LEU A 260 -0.14 -2.46 17.15
CA LEU A 260 -1.28 -1.82 17.81
C LEU A 260 -1.01 -0.32 18.00
N PHE A 261 -2.02 0.49 17.73
CA PHE A 261 -1.98 1.95 17.71
C PHE A 261 -3.23 2.47 18.44
N PRO A 262 -3.18 2.60 19.78
CA PRO A 262 -4.38 2.79 20.61
C PRO A 262 -5.29 3.94 20.18
N ASN A 263 -4.72 5.07 19.76
CA ASN A 263 -5.53 6.21 19.31
C ASN A 263 -6.21 5.93 17.96
N LEU A 264 -5.52 5.23 17.05
CA LEU A 264 -6.11 4.80 15.79
C LEU A 264 -7.27 3.80 15.99
N CYS A 265 -7.23 2.97 17.03
CA CYS A 265 -8.29 2.00 17.34
C CYS A 265 -9.65 2.66 17.65
N LEU A 266 -9.68 3.97 17.93
CA LEU A 266 -10.90 4.75 18.17
C LEU A 266 -11.54 5.30 16.88
N VAL A 267 -10.90 5.12 15.71
CA VAL A 267 -11.37 5.68 14.44
C VAL A 267 -12.31 4.70 13.76
N ASN A 268 -13.60 5.01 13.70
CA ASN A 268 -14.62 4.11 13.17
C ASN A 268 -14.51 3.85 11.66
N HIS A 269 -15.18 2.78 11.23
CA HIS A 269 -15.27 2.42 9.83
C HIS A 269 -16.28 3.25 9.04
N GLU A 270 -15.90 3.62 7.82
CA GLU A 270 -16.82 3.94 6.73
C GLU A 270 -16.30 3.42 5.39
N CYS A 271 -17.18 2.95 4.50
CA CYS A 271 -16.76 2.42 3.20
C CYS A 271 -16.22 3.51 2.27
N TRP A 272 -16.67 4.76 2.46
CA TRP A 272 -16.19 5.94 1.75
C TRP A 272 -15.67 6.97 2.75
N PRO A 273 -14.46 6.73 3.29
CA PRO A 273 -13.99 7.45 4.46
C PRO A 273 -13.56 8.89 4.15
N ASN A 274 -13.54 9.74 5.18
CA ASN A 274 -12.92 11.06 5.10
C ASN A 274 -11.42 11.04 5.46
N CYS A 275 -10.90 9.95 6.02
CA CYS A 275 -9.50 9.78 6.38
C CYS A 275 -8.84 8.53 5.76
N THR A 276 -7.51 8.54 5.70
CA THR A 276 -6.67 7.39 5.38
C THR A 276 -5.56 7.23 6.40
N VAL A 277 -5.10 5.99 6.60
CA VAL A 277 -3.98 5.67 7.50
C VAL A 277 -2.79 5.29 6.65
N ILE A 278 -1.62 5.87 6.94
CA ILE A 278 -0.36 5.47 6.31
C ILE A 278 0.70 5.14 7.35
N LEU A 279 1.42 4.04 7.14
CA LEU A 279 2.58 3.69 7.94
C LEU A 279 3.84 4.36 7.38
N ASN A 280 4.38 5.32 8.12
CA ASN A 280 5.69 5.90 7.80
C ASN A 280 6.77 5.13 8.56
N HIS A 281 7.67 4.44 7.84
CA HIS A 281 8.81 3.73 8.44
C HIS A 281 9.87 4.64 9.07
N GLY A 282 9.71 5.95 8.92
CA GLY A 282 10.68 6.93 9.34
C GLY A 282 11.99 6.85 8.56
N SER A 283 12.98 7.61 8.98
CA SER A 283 14.32 7.62 8.39
C SER A 283 15.35 7.54 9.50
N GLN A 284 16.30 6.61 9.38
CA GLN A 284 17.48 6.52 10.25
C GLN A 284 18.71 6.93 9.43
N SER A 285 18.87 8.23 9.16
CA SER A 285 20.05 8.74 8.47
C SER A 285 21.19 8.95 9.46
N ALA A 286 22.28 8.17 9.35
CA ALA A 286 23.46 8.34 10.20
C ALA A 286 24.10 9.74 10.11
N VAL A 287 23.79 10.50 9.05
CA VAL A 287 24.45 11.77 8.72
C VAL A 287 23.80 12.97 9.40
N ASN A 288 22.54 12.86 9.84
CA ASN A 288 21.84 14.00 10.43
C ASN A 288 20.67 13.57 11.34
N THR A 289 20.88 13.66 12.66
CA THR A 289 19.92 13.29 13.70
C THR A 289 18.64 14.14 13.68
N ILE A 290 18.66 15.31 13.04
CA ILE A 290 17.49 16.19 12.87
C ILE A 290 16.43 15.56 11.95
N PHE A 291 16.84 14.68 11.03
CA PHE A 291 15.93 13.95 10.14
C PHE A 291 15.62 12.53 10.63
N HIS A 292 16.02 12.19 11.86
CA HIS A 292 15.61 10.93 12.47
C HIS A 292 14.12 11.00 12.75
N SER A 293 13.37 10.14 12.10
CA SER A 293 11.96 9.95 12.38
C SER A 293 11.73 8.50 12.73
N GLN A 294 10.95 8.27 13.78
CA GLN A 294 10.56 6.93 14.19
C GLN A 294 9.44 6.41 13.28
N ARG A 295 9.29 5.09 13.27
CA ARG A 295 8.14 4.43 12.64
C ARG A 295 6.88 4.86 13.37
N ARG A 296 5.89 5.31 12.62
CA ARG A 296 4.60 5.78 13.13
C ARG A 296 3.54 5.62 12.07
N ILE A 297 2.28 5.53 12.46
CA ILE A 297 1.17 5.79 11.55
C ILE A 297 0.91 7.30 11.49
N GLU A 298 0.32 7.75 10.40
CA GLU A 298 -0.27 9.07 10.24
C GLU A 298 -1.72 8.89 9.79
N LEU A 299 -2.66 9.50 10.52
CA LEU A 299 -4.03 9.65 10.06
C LEU A 299 -4.13 10.94 9.25
N ARG A 300 -4.52 10.84 7.98
CA ARG A 300 -4.54 11.94 7.01
C ARG A 300 -5.93 12.14 6.44
N SER A 301 -6.33 13.40 6.28
CA SER A 301 -7.60 13.76 5.64
C SER A 301 -7.53 13.54 4.12
N LEU A 302 -8.56 12.91 3.57
CA LEU A 302 -8.71 12.69 2.12
C LEU A 302 -9.39 13.86 1.40
N GLY A 303 -9.97 14.78 2.15
CA GLY A 303 -10.76 15.90 1.67
C GLY A 303 -10.90 16.98 2.74
N LYS A 304 -11.91 17.84 2.57
CA LYS A 304 -12.32 18.79 3.60
C LYS A 304 -13.07 18.04 4.71
N ILE A 305 -12.75 18.32 5.97
CA ILE A 305 -13.45 17.80 7.16
C ILE A 305 -13.83 19.00 8.03
N ALA A 306 -15.10 19.11 8.40
CA ALA A 306 -15.57 20.19 9.26
C ALA A 306 -15.26 19.94 10.74
N GLU A 307 -15.17 21.01 11.54
CA GLU A 307 -15.12 20.87 12.99
C GLU A 307 -16.36 20.12 13.50
N GLY A 308 -16.16 19.14 14.38
CA GLY A 308 -17.21 18.30 14.94
C GLY A 308 -17.58 17.08 14.10
N GLU A 309 -17.07 16.96 12.87
CA GLU A 309 -17.31 15.80 11.99
C GLU A 309 -16.59 14.55 12.51
N GLU A 310 -17.25 13.38 12.43
CA GLU A 310 -16.65 12.07 12.78
C GLU A 310 -15.52 11.75 11.80
N LEU A 311 -14.39 11.29 12.33
CA LEU A 311 -13.27 10.80 11.53
C LEU A 311 -13.46 9.31 11.27
N THR A 312 -13.42 8.91 9.99
CA THR A 312 -13.65 7.53 9.57
C THR A 312 -12.56 7.02 8.63
N VAL A 313 -12.29 5.71 8.67
CA VAL A 313 -11.36 5.01 7.77
C VAL A 313 -11.99 3.76 7.17
N ALA A 314 -11.45 3.25 6.07
CA ALA A 314 -11.91 1.99 5.48
C ALA A 314 -11.15 0.79 6.07
N TYR A 315 -11.86 -0.13 6.73
CA TYR A 315 -11.27 -1.37 7.28
C TYR A 315 -11.18 -2.48 6.21
N VAL A 316 -11.98 -2.36 5.15
CA VAL A 316 -12.07 -3.32 4.04
C VAL A 316 -11.97 -2.58 2.71
N ASP A 317 -11.51 -3.29 1.68
CA ASP A 317 -11.36 -2.73 0.33
C ASP A 317 -12.73 -2.37 -0.27
N TYR A 318 -12.86 -1.13 -0.75
CA TYR A 318 -14.06 -0.60 -1.39
C TYR A 318 -14.42 -1.31 -2.69
N LEU A 319 -13.47 -1.95 -3.40
CA LEU A 319 -13.78 -2.68 -4.63
C LEU A 319 -14.72 -3.86 -4.43
N ASN A 320 -14.84 -4.40 -3.21
CA ASN A 320 -15.84 -5.43 -2.92
C ASN A 320 -17.27 -4.85 -3.03
N LEU A 321 -18.24 -5.71 -3.34
CA LEU A 321 -19.67 -5.35 -3.31
C LEU A 321 -20.11 -5.01 -1.88
N SER A 322 -21.19 -4.25 -1.73
CA SER A 322 -21.71 -3.87 -0.41
C SER A 322 -21.94 -5.07 0.52
N GLU A 323 -22.53 -6.14 -0.01
CA GLU A 323 -22.78 -7.38 0.72
C GLU A 323 -21.47 -8.04 1.18
N GLU A 324 -20.46 -8.14 0.31
CA GLU A 324 -19.17 -8.72 0.68
C GLU A 324 -18.41 -7.84 1.68
N ARG A 325 -18.49 -6.50 1.55
CA ARG A 325 -17.94 -5.59 2.58
C ARG A 325 -18.61 -5.81 3.92
N GLN A 326 -19.94 -5.89 3.97
CA GLN A 326 -20.69 -6.16 5.20
C GLN A 326 -20.36 -7.54 5.78
N ARG A 327 -20.21 -8.57 4.94
CA ARG A 327 -19.81 -9.92 5.36
C ARG A 327 -18.41 -9.90 6.00
N LEU A 328 -17.43 -9.28 5.34
CA LEU A 328 -16.06 -9.16 5.86
C LEU A 328 -16.03 -8.38 7.19
N LEU A 329 -16.78 -7.27 7.28
CA LEU A 329 -16.87 -6.47 8.49
C LEU A 329 -17.55 -7.21 9.64
N LYS A 330 -18.62 -7.96 9.37
CA LYS A 330 -19.30 -8.78 10.36
C LYS A 330 -18.42 -9.93 10.85
N THR A 331 -17.67 -10.56 9.96
CA THR A 331 -16.78 -11.68 10.32
C THR A 331 -15.57 -11.22 11.13
N GLN A 332 -14.96 -10.07 10.80
CA GLN A 332 -13.72 -9.62 11.45
C GLN A 332 -13.96 -8.67 12.63
N TYR A 333 -14.99 -7.82 12.55
CA TYR A 333 -15.22 -6.71 13.48
C TYR A 333 -16.64 -6.74 14.08
N PHE A 334 -17.40 -7.81 13.87
CA PHE A 334 -18.67 -8.07 14.56
C PHE A 334 -19.79 -7.03 14.36
N PHE A 335 -19.69 -6.17 13.35
CA PHE A 335 -20.72 -5.17 13.04
C PHE A 335 -21.17 -5.22 11.57
N ALA A 336 -22.40 -4.76 11.32
CA ALA A 336 -22.94 -4.55 9.98
C ALA A 336 -22.86 -3.07 9.60
N CYS A 337 -22.13 -2.75 8.53
CA CYS A 337 -21.97 -1.37 8.08
C CYS A 337 -23.27 -0.80 7.48
N THR A 338 -23.67 0.38 7.94
CA THR A 338 -24.89 1.10 7.54
C THR A 338 -24.60 2.43 6.82
N CYS A 339 -23.35 2.67 6.40
CA CYS A 339 -23.00 3.88 5.65
C CYS A 339 -23.80 3.99 4.34
N GLU A 340 -23.85 5.20 3.77
CA GLU A 340 -24.60 5.49 2.53
C GLU A 340 -24.28 4.50 1.41
N HIS A 341 -23.00 4.15 1.23
CA HIS A 341 -22.55 3.23 0.18
C HIS A 341 -22.97 1.77 0.39
N CYS A 342 -23.24 1.35 1.62
CA CYS A 342 -23.79 0.02 1.90
C CYS A 342 -25.31 0.03 1.82
N THR A 343 -25.95 1.05 2.40
CA THR A 343 -27.41 1.19 2.43
C THR A 343 -28.00 1.35 1.02
N ASN A 344 -27.39 2.20 0.19
CA ASN A 344 -27.84 2.46 -1.17
C ASN A 344 -27.22 1.51 -2.21
N LYS A 345 -26.34 0.58 -1.78
CA LYS A 345 -25.54 -0.28 -2.67
C LYS A 345 -24.78 0.51 -3.74
N THR A 346 -24.30 1.70 -3.37
CA THR A 346 -23.64 2.64 -4.30
C THR A 346 -22.47 1.96 -5.00
N HIS A 347 -22.46 2.08 -6.33
CA HIS A 347 -21.51 1.49 -7.28
C HIS A 347 -21.60 -0.04 -7.47
N ASP A 348 -22.47 -0.78 -6.78
CA ASP A 348 -22.55 -2.24 -6.99
C ASP A 348 -23.02 -2.58 -8.41
N ASP A 349 -23.87 -1.74 -9.00
CA ASP A 349 -24.34 -1.82 -10.39
C ASP A 349 -23.20 -1.68 -11.40
N ILE A 350 -22.33 -0.68 -11.24
CA ILE A 350 -21.19 -0.50 -12.14
C ILE A 350 -20.05 -1.48 -11.86
N LYS A 351 -19.92 -1.99 -10.63
CA LYS A 351 -18.94 -3.03 -10.25
C LYS A 351 -19.27 -4.40 -10.87
N MET A 352 -20.54 -4.63 -11.18
CA MET A 352 -21.06 -5.87 -11.78
C MET A 352 -21.69 -5.64 -13.17
N GLY A 353 -21.43 -4.48 -13.79
CA GLY A 353 -22.08 -4.06 -15.02
C GLY A 353 -21.54 -4.75 -16.29
N GLY A 354 -22.43 -4.87 -17.29
CA GLY A 354 -22.07 -5.27 -18.64
C GLY A 354 -21.55 -4.10 -19.49
N ARG A 355 -20.75 -4.41 -20.51
CA ARG A 355 -20.18 -3.44 -21.44
C ARG A 355 -21.27 -2.87 -22.35
N GLU A 356 -21.50 -1.57 -22.24
CA GLU A 356 -22.42 -0.85 -23.12
C GLU A 356 -21.67 -0.31 -24.35
N VAL A 357 -22.13 -0.68 -25.55
CA VAL A 357 -21.59 -0.21 -26.83
C VAL A 357 -22.74 0.38 -27.65
N GLU A 358 -22.66 1.67 -27.98
CA GLU A 358 -23.69 2.37 -28.76
C GLU A 358 -25.11 2.24 -28.17
N GLY A 359 -25.22 2.18 -26.84
CA GLY A 359 -26.49 2.01 -26.12
C GLY A 359 -27.00 0.57 -26.03
N ILE A 360 -26.27 -0.39 -26.63
CA ILE A 360 -26.59 -1.81 -26.56
C ILE A 360 -25.87 -2.43 -25.36
N LYS A 361 -26.65 -3.01 -24.44
CA LYS A 361 -26.14 -3.74 -23.27
C LYS A 361 -26.31 -5.25 -23.46
N PRO A 362 -25.33 -6.07 -23.01
CA PRO A 362 -25.52 -7.50 -22.89
C PRO A 362 -26.63 -7.81 -21.87
N SER A 363 -27.26 -8.97 -22.02
CA SER A 363 -28.29 -9.40 -21.06
C SER A 363 -27.66 -9.74 -19.69
N ASP A 364 -28.46 -9.66 -18.64
CA ASP A 364 -28.03 -10.01 -17.28
C ASP A 364 -27.49 -11.45 -17.21
N GLU A 365 -28.06 -12.37 -17.99
CA GLU A 365 -27.56 -13.75 -18.08
C GLU A 365 -26.17 -13.82 -18.72
N GLN A 366 -25.91 -13.05 -19.79
CA GLN A 366 -24.58 -12.99 -20.40
C GLN A 366 -23.53 -12.42 -19.43
N VAL A 367 -23.90 -11.37 -18.70
CA VAL A 367 -23.02 -10.75 -17.68
C VAL A 367 -22.73 -11.74 -16.56
N LYS A 368 -23.75 -12.45 -16.08
CA LYS A 368 -23.61 -13.47 -15.05
C LYS A 368 -22.72 -14.63 -15.50
N GLU A 369 -22.96 -15.21 -16.68
CA GLU A 369 -22.13 -16.28 -17.23
C GLU A 369 -20.65 -15.85 -17.39
N ALA A 370 -20.41 -14.62 -17.86
CA ALA A 370 -19.06 -14.07 -17.97
C ALA A 370 -18.40 -13.84 -16.61
N THR A 371 -19.20 -13.47 -15.60
CA THR A 371 -18.74 -13.29 -14.22
C THR A 371 -18.37 -14.61 -13.56
N ASP A 372 -19.23 -15.62 -13.66
CA ASP A 372 -18.98 -16.97 -13.15
C ASP A 372 -17.73 -17.57 -13.81
N TYR A 373 -17.55 -17.33 -15.11
CA TYR A 373 -16.32 -17.73 -15.81
C TYR A 373 -15.07 -17.03 -15.27
N CYS A 374 -15.14 -15.72 -14.95
CA CYS A 374 -14.04 -15.03 -14.28
C CYS A 374 -13.72 -15.70 -12.93
N PHE A 375 -14.74 -16.01 -12.13
CA PHE A 375 -14.58 -16.62 -10.82
C PHE A 375 -13.82 -17.97 -10.88
N ASP A 376 -14.27 -18.88 -11.75
CA ASP A 376 -13.62 -20.17 -11.98
C ASP A 376 -12.17 -20.04 -12.46
N MET A 377 -11.90 -19.04 -13.31
CA MET A 377 -10.56 -18.79 -13.82
C MET A 377 -9.63 -18.20 -12.77
N MET A 378 -10.14 -17.35 -11.86
CA MET A 378 -9.34 -16.83 -10.75
C MET A 378 -8.88 -17.93 -9.79
N GLU A 379 -9.72 -18.92 -9.47
CA GLU A 379 -9.32 -20.02 -8.59
C GLU A 379 -8.13 -20.81 -9.19
N LYS A 380 -8.19 -21.06 -10.51
CA LYS A 380 -7.10 -21.72 -11.25
C LYS A 380 -5.85 -20.83 -11.33
N MET A 381 -6.05 -19.53 -11.52
CA MET A 381 -4.99 -18.52 -11.58
C MET A 381 -4.24 -18.45 -10.26
N ASP A 382 -4.94 -18.39 -9.14
CA ASP A 382 -4.34 -18.30 -7.81
C ASP A 382 -3.54 -19.56 -7.47
N LYS A 383 -4.04 -20.75 -7.84
CA LYS A 383 -3.28 -22.02 -7.73
C LYS A 383 -2.01 -22.01 -8.59
N ALA A 384 -2.05 -21.48 -9.81
CA ALA A 384 -0.87 -21.37 -10.66
C ALA A 384 0.15 -20.37 -10.10
N ARG A 385 -0.34 -19.22 -9.60
CA ARG A 385 0.47 -18.18 -8.96
C ARG A 385 1.17 -18.70 -7.70
N LEU A 386 0.46 -19.47 -6.88
CA LEU A 386 0.99 -20.17 -5.70
C LEU A 386 2.19 -21.08 -6.03
N ASN A 387 2.12 -21.77 -7.18
CA ASN A 387 3.18 -22.67 -7.64
C ASN A 387 4.30 -21.93 -8.40
N GLY A 388 4.22 -20.61 -8.55
CA GLY A 388 5.19 -19.82 -9.31
C GLY A 388 5.15 -20.03 -10.83
N ASP A 389 4.06 -20.59 -11.36
CA ASP A 389 3.90 -20.84 -12.80
C ASP A 389 3.29 -19.62 -13.50
N TYR A 390 4.11 -18.60 -13.72
CA TYR A 390 3.67 -17.32 -14.29
C TYR A 390 3.19 -17.42 -15.74
N HIS A 391 3.76 -18.33 -16.54
CA HIS A 391 3.29 -18.53 -17.91
C HIS A 391 1.88 -19.11 -17.93
N LYS A 392 1.56 -20.03 -17.00
CA LYS A 392 0.20 -20.51 -16.83
C LYS A 392 -0.74 -19.42 -16.32
N VAL A 393 -0.30 -18.55 -15.41
CA VAL A 393 -1.09 -17.38 -14.99
C VAL A 393 -1.45 -16.50 -16.19
N VAL A 394 -0.46 -16.13 -17.04
CA VAL A 394 -0.71 -15.36 -18.26
C VAL A 394 -1.71 -16.06 -19.18
N LYS A 395 -1.55 -17.38 -19.39
CA LYS A 395 -2.48 -18.16 -20.24
C LYS A 395 -3.92 -18.11 -19.70
N ILE A 396 -4.09 -18.28 -18.40
CA ILE A 396 -5.41 -18.23 -17.74
C ILE A 396 -6.01 -16.84 -17.87
N CYS A 397 -5.25 -15.78 -17.55
CA CYS A 397 -5.72 -14.40 -17.69
C CYS A 397 -6.11 -14.08 -19.14
N ARG A 398 -5.29 -14.46 -20.13
CA ARG A 398 -5.56 -14.20 -21.55
C ARG A 398 -6.87 -14.84 -21.99
N GLN A 399 -7.06 -16.14 -21.69
CA GLN A 399 -8.28 -16.86 -22.01
C GLN A 399 -9.51 -16.24 -21.32
N CYS A 400 -9.37 -15.81 -20.07
CA CYS A 400 -10.45 -15.15 -19.35
C CYS A 400 -10.83 -13.80 -19.99
N ILE A 401 -9.84 -12.95 -20.23
CA ILE A 401 -10.03 -11.60 -20.78
C ILE A 401 -10.64 -11.68 -22.17
N GLU A 402 -10.10 -12.51 -23.07
CA GLU A 402 -10.61 -12.67 -24.45
C GLU A 402 -12.10 -13.04 -24.48
N LYS A 403 -12.56 -13.88 -23.55
CA LYS A 403 -13.95 -14.31 -23.47
C LYS A 403 -14.87 -13.27 -22.81
N THR A 404 -14.36 -12.50 -21.86
CA THR A 404 -15.21 -11.70 -20.95
C THR A 404 -15.17 -10.20 -21.21
N GLU A 405 -14.07 -9.65 -21.74
CA GLU A 405 -13.93 -8.22 -22.06
C GLU A 405 -14.95 -7.68 -23.09
N PRO A 406 -15.47 -8.47 -24.05
CA PRO A 406 -16.57 -8.01 -24.90
C PRO A 406 -17.91 -7.85 -24.17
N ILE A 407 -18.07 -8.51 -23.02
CA ILE A 407 -19.35 -8.61 -22.28
C ILE A 407 -19.33 -7.75 -21.01
N LEU A 408 -18.23 -7.71 -20.28
CA LEU A 408 -18.14 -7.05 -18.97
C LEU A 408 -17.65 -5.60 -19.11
N ALA A 409 -18.23 -4.70 -18.32
CA ALA A 409 -17.82 -3.29 -18.28
C ALA A 409 -16.36 -3.14 -17.83
N ASP A 410 -15.73 -2.03 -18.18
CA ASP A 410 -14.37 -1.71 -17.72
C ASP A 410 -14.28 -1.38 -16.22
N THR A 411 -15.42 -1.23 -15.55
CA THR A 411 -15.58 -1.14 -14.10
C THR A 411 -15.86 -2.49 -13.44
N HIS A 412 -16.03 -3.57 -14.20
CA HIS A 412 -16.37 -4.86 -13.64
C HIS A 412 -15.23 -5.42 -12.80
N ILE A 413 -15.47 -5.65 -11.50
CA ILE A 413 -14.41 -5.88 -10.51
C ILE A 413 -13.56 -7.13 -10.81
N TYR A 414 -14.19 -8.15 -11.39
CA TYR A 414 -13.50 -9.39 -11.77
C TYR A 414 -12.64 -9.22 -13.03
N LEU A 415 -13.07 -8.37 -13.99
CA LEU A 415 -12.27 -8.06 -15.16
C LEU A 415 -11.08 -7.16 -14.78
N LEU A 416 -11.31 -6.18 -13.90
CA LEU A 416 -10.25 -5.36 -13.29
C LEU A 416 -9.20 -6.22 -12.59
N ARG A 417 -9.63 -7.27 -11.87
CA ARG A 417 -8.73 -8.22 -11.20
C ARG A 417 -7.88 -9.01 -12.20
N MET A 418 -8.46 -9.43 -13.33
CA MET A 418 -7.74 -10.09 -14.41
C MET A 418 -6.73 -9.15 -15.06
N TRP A 419 -7.10 -7.90 -15.38
CA TRP A 419 -6.18 -6.91 -15.94
C TRP A 419 -5.04 -6.55 -14.98
N SER A 420 -5.33 -6.37 -13.69
CA SER A 420 -4.30 -6.14 -12.65
C SER A 420 -3.29 -7.28 -12.65
N THR A 421 -3.76 -8.52 -12.56
CA THR A 421 -2.87 -9.69 -12.48
C THR A 421 -2.10 -9.89 -13.78
N MET A 422 -2.73 -9.70 -14.94
CA MET A 422 -2.07 -9.77 -16.24
C MET A 422 -0.95 -8.73 -16.35
N SER A 423 -1.23 -7.47 -15.99
CA SER A 423 -0.24 -6.40 -15.99
C SER A 423 0.94 -6.70 -15.06
N GLU A 424 0.66 -7.13 -13.83
CA GLU A 424 1.68 -7.50 -12.85
C GLU A 424 2.62 -8.58 -13.39
N VAL A 425 2.05 -9.67 -13.91
CA VAL A 425 2.83 -10.83 -14.34
C VAL A 425 3.57 -10.57 -15.65
N GLN A 426 2.97 -9.86 -16.60
CA GLN A 426 3.64 -9.50 -17.85
C GLN A 426 4.80 -8.53 -17.62
N ALA A 427 4.63 -7.55 -16.72
CA ALA A 427 5.73 -6.67 -16.33
C ALA A 427 6.85 -7.44 -15.60
N TYR A 428 6.51 -8.43 -14.76
CA TYR A 428 7.51 -9.32 -14.17
C TYR A 428 8.30 -10.13 -15.22
N LEU A 429 7.61 -10.60 -16.26
CA LEU A 429 8.19 -11.30 -17.41
C LEU A 429 8.85 -10.36 -18.44
N GLN A 430 8.90 -9.04 -18.18
CA GLN A 430 9.48 -8.00 -19.03
C GLN A 430 8.76 -7.77 -20.37
N TYR A 431 7.50 -8.21 -20.49
CA TYR A 431 6.62 -7.86 -21.62
C TYR A 431 5.89 -6.53 -21.34
N PHE A 432 6.66 -5.44 -21.30
CA PHE A 432 6.16 -4.14 -20.82
C PHE A 432 5.07 -3.52 -21.69
N GLU A 433 5.09 -3.72 -23.02
CA GLU A 433 4.09 -3.17 -23.93
C GLU A 433 2.70 -3.74 -23.63
N GLU A 434 2.57 -5.08 -23.59
CA GLU A 434 1.32 -5.76 -23.23
C GLU A 434 0.92 -5.45 -21.77
N ALA A 435 1.88 -5.39 -20.84
CA ALA A 435 1.62 -5.03 -19.45
C ALA A 435 1.06 -3.61 -19.30
N ALA A 436 1.53 -2.65 -20.11
CA ALA A 436 1.11 -1.25 -20.08
C ALA A 436 -0.35 -1.11 -20.49
N ASP A 437 -0.80 -1.81 -21.53
CA ASP A 437 -2.20 -1.76 -21.98
C ASP A 437 -3.17 -2.24 -20.89
N TYR A 438 -2.87 -3.36 -20.23
CA TYR A 438 -3.69 -3.83 -19.11
C TYR A 438 -3.60 -2.92 -17.88
N ALA A 439 -2.44 -2.32 -17.62
CA ALA A 439 -2.29 -1.33 -16.54
C ALA A 439 -3.17 -0.11 -16.78
N ARG A 440 -3.25 0.38 -18.03
CA ARG A 440 -4.09 1.51 -18.42
C ARG A 440 -5.56 1.21 -18.18
N LYS A 441 -6.06 0.09 -18.73
CA LYS A 441 -7.46 -0.35 -18.55
C LYS A 441 -7.83 -0.49 -17.07
N MET A 442 -6.95 -1.10 -16.27
CA MET A 442 -7.15 -1.23 -14.82
C MET A 442 -7.27 0.13 -14.12
N VAL A 443 -6.35 1.06 -14.38
CA VAL A 443 -6.36 2.38 -13.73
C VAL A 443 -7.58 3.19 -14.16
N GLU A 444 -8.00 3.13 -15.42
CA GLU A 444 -9.20 3.79 -15.92
C GLU A 444 -10.48 3.32 -15.20
N GLY A 445 -10.63 2.01 -14.98
CA GLY A 445 -11.74 1.50 -14.17
C GLY A 445 -11.62 1.86 -12.68
N TYR A 446 -10.41 1.81 -12.11
CA TYR A 446 -10.17 2.25 -10.72
C TYR A 446 -10.56 3.73 -10.51
N MET A 447 -10.30 4.59 -11.50
CA MET A 447 -10.68 6.01 -11.43
C MET A 447 -12.20 6.24 -11.38
N LYS A 448 -13.00 5.30 -11.88
CA LYS A 448 -14.47 5.36 -11.85
C LYS A 448 -15.04 4.80 -10.54
N LEU A 449 -14.29 3.96 -9.84
CA LEU A 449 -14.76 3.23 -8.65
C LEU A 449 -14.26 3.84 -7.34
N TYR A 450 -12.98 4.16 -7.24
CA TYR A 450 -12.38 4.67 -6.01
C TYR A 450 -12.61 6.15 -5.81
N GLN A 451 -12.55 6.57 -4.55
CA GLN A 451 -12.40 7.98 -4.20
C GLN A 451 -11.15 8.58 -4.89
N PRO A 452 -11.19 9.84 -5.37
CA PRO A 452 -10.08 10.43 -6.11
C PRO A 452 -8.73 10.42 -5.38
N ASN A 453 -8.76 10.51 -4.05
CA ASN A 453 -7.57 10.49 -3.19
C ASN A 453 -7.34 9.12 -2.53
N HIS A 454 -7.88 8.02 -3.06
CA HIS A 454 -7.68 6.70 -2.47
C HIS A 454 -6.23 6.19 -2.66
N ALA A 455 -5.60 5.69 -1.59
CA ALA A 455 -4.21 5.25 -1.63
C ALA A 455 -3.96 4.14 -2.67
N ALA A 456 -4.87 3.16 -2.79
CA ALA A 456 -4.74 2.08 -3.79
C ALA A 456 -4.83 2.59 -5.24
N LEU A 457 -5.60 3.67 -5.49
CA LEU A 457 -5.65 4.30 -6.81
C LEU A 457 -4.30 4.98 -7.11
N GLY A 458 -3.73 5.70 -6.14
CA GLY A 458 -2.41 6.30 -6.27
C GLY A 458 -1.30 5.28 -6.54
N MET A 459 -1.27 4.20 -5.76
CA MET A 459 -0.31 3.09 -5.96
C MET A 459 -0.51 2.37 -7.30
N GLY A 460 -1.76 2.16 -7.72
CA GLY A 460 -2.10 1.59 -9.03
C GLY A 460 -1.62 2.48 -10.19
N ALA A 461 -1.86 3.80 -10.11
CA ALA A 461 -1.38 4.77 -11.09
C ALA A 461 0.14 4.85 -11.13
N MET A 462 0.82 4.77 -9.98
CA MET A 462 2.29 4.73 -9.90
C MET A 462 2.83 3.53 -10.67
N ARG A 463 2.32 2.32 -10.38
CA ARG A 463 2.75 1.09 -11.08
C ARG A 463 2.44 1.16 -12.57
N ALA A 464 1.25 1.61 -12.95
CA ALA A 464 0.90 1.76 -14.36
C ALA A 464 1.82 2.75 -15.09
N GLY A 465 2.13 3.89 -14.47
CA GLY A 465 3.03 4.89 -15.04
C GLY A 465 4.45 4.36 -15.23
N VAL A 466 4.97 3.62 -14.25
CA VAL A 466 6.27 2.95 -14.38
C VAL A 466 6.24 1.89 -15.49
N THR A 467 5.20 1.06 -15.58
CA THR A 467 5.07 0.06 -16.66
C THR A 467 5.04 0.71 -18.04
N HIS A 468 4.28 1.80 -18.23
CA HIS A 468 4.28 2.57 -19.48
C HIS A 468 5.64 3.20 -19.78
N TRP A 469 6.30 3.74 -18.76
CA TRP A 469 7.63 4.28 -18.90
C TRP A 469 8.63 3.21 -19.32
N GLN A 470 8.56 1.98 -18.80
CA GLN A 470 9.38 0.84 -19.23
C GLN A 470 9.02 0.33 -20.64
N ALA A 471 7.76 0.46 -21.06
CA ALA A 471 7.32 0.18 -22.43
C ALA A 471 7.79 1.24 -23.44
N GLY A 472 8.40 2.36 -22.99
CA GLY A 472 8.81 3.46 -23.86
C GLY A 472 7.69 4.45 -24.18
N LEU A 473 6.52 4.27 -23.60
CA LEU A 473 5.33 5.13 -23.73
C LEU A 473 5.45 6.31 -22.77
N ILE A 474 6.46 7.17 -22.99
CA ILE A 474 6.86 8.22 -22.04
C ILE A 474 5.77 9.24 -21.73
N GLU A 475 4.94 9.62 -22.70
CA GLU A 475 3.86 10.59 -22.50
C GLU A 475 2.82 10.08 -21.50
N VAL A 476 2.34 8.85 -21.70
CA VAL A 476 1.38 8.19 -20.81
C VAL A 476 2.02 7.87 -19.47
N GLY A 477 3.26 7.36 -19.48
CA GLY A 477 4.00 7.02 -18.27
C GLY A 477 4.19 8.22 -17.35
N HIS A 478 4.64 9.36 -17.90
CA HIS A 478 4.80 10.59 -17.14
C HIS A 478 3.45 11.12 -16.62
N GLY A 479 2.40 11.11 -17.44
CA GLY A 479 1.06 11.54 -17.02
C GLY A 479 0.53 10.73 -15.82
N MET A 480 0.68 9.41 -15.85
CA MET A 480 0.28 8.53 -14.75
C MET A 480 1.14 8.71 -13.50
N ILE A 481 2.46 8.92 -13.64
CA ILE A 481 3.36 9.22 -12.52
C ILE A 481 2.97 10.55 -11.85
N CYS A 482 2.67 11.59 -12.62
CA CYS A 482 2.18 12.86 -12.08
C CYS A 482 0.85 12.71 -11.34
N LYS A 483 -0.08 11.92 -11.89
CA LYS A 483 -1.35 11.63 -11.21
C LYS A 483 -1.15 10.87 -9.91
N ALA A 484 -0.29 9.85 -9.91
CA ALA A 484 0.07 9.10 -8.72
C ALA A 484 0.70 10.01 -7.66
N TYR A 485 1.61 10.91 -8.07
CA TYR A 485 2.27 11.85 -7.17
C TYR A 485 1.26 12.77 -6.50
N ALA A 486 0.28 13.30 -7.23
CA ALA A 486 -0.78 14.13 -6.65
C ALA A 486 -1.58 13.38 -5.56
N ILE A 487 -1.95 12.13 -5.80
CA ILE A 487 -2.70 11.30 -4.82
C ILE A 487 -1.82 10.92 -3.62
N LEU A 488 -0.56 10.56 -3.85
CA LEU A 488 0.37 10.16 -2.80
C LEU A 488 0.83 11.33 -1.93
N MET A 489 0.85 12.55 -2.47
CA MET A 489 1.05 13.76 -1.67
C MET A 489 -0.06 13.97 -0.64
N VAL A 490 -1.31 13.60 -0.94
CA VAL A 490 -2.42 13.62 0.02
C VAL A 490 -2.31 12.47 1.01
N THR A 491 -2.24 11.24 0.49
CA THR A 491 -2.38 10.02 1.30
C THR A 491 -1.15 9.65 2.12
N HIS A 492 0.05 9.91 1.59
CA HIS A 492 1.32 9.54 2.22
C HIS A 492 2.10 10.77 2.70
N GLY A 493 1.97 11.90 2.00
CA GLY A 493 2.68 13.14 2.29
C GLY A 493 4.11 13.17 1.73
N PRO A 494 4.75 14.36 1.72
CA PRO A 494 6.04 14.59 1.07
C PRO A 494 7.22 13.90 1.78
N THR A 495 7.06 13.55 3.06
CA THR A 495 8.16 12.96 3.84
C THR A 495 8.22 11.44 3.72
N HIS A 496 7.16 10.82 3.20
CA HIS A 496 7.05 9.37 3.07
C HIS A 496 8.02 8.81 2.02
N PRO A 497 8.70 7.68 2.27
CA PRO A 497 9.66 7.09 1.33
C PRO A 497 9.10 6.90 -0.08
N ILE A 498 7.91 6.31 -0.22
CA ILE A 498 7.26 6.07 -1.52
C ILE A 498 7.06 7.39 -2.29
N THR A 499 6.61 8.46 -1.62
CA THR A 499 6.38 9.76 -2.26
C THR A 499 7.69 10.39 -2.74
N LYS A 500 8.79 10.22 -1.98
CA LYS A 500 10.13 10.70 -2.38
C LYS A 500 10.67 9.95 -3.58
N ASP A 501 10.53 8.62 -3.59
CA ASP A 501 10.93 7.80 -4.73
C ASP A 501 10.12 8.18 -5.97
N LEU A 502 8.81 8.42 -5.80
CA LEU A 502 7.92 8.87 -6.86
C LEU A 502 8.26 10.29 -7.37
N GLU A 503 8.68 11.20 -6.49
CA GLU A 503 9.17 12.52 -6.89
C GLU A 503 10.40 12.41 -7.80
N ALA A 504 11.36 11.55 -7.44
CA ALA A 504 12.54 11.29 -8.25
C ALA A 504 12.15 10.71 -9.62
N MET A 505 11.23 9.73 -9.67
CA MET A 505 10.69 9.18 -10.93
C MET A 505 9.96 10.24 -11.76
N ARG A 506 9.22 11.14 -11.12
CA ARG A 506 8.53 12.25 -11.80
C ARG A 506 9.53 13.20 -12.46
N MET A 507 10.60 13.58 -11.75
CA MET A 507 11.66 14.43 -12.30
C MET A 507 12.36 13.77 -13.49
N GLN A 508 12.69 12.49 -13.38
CA GLN A 508 13.36 11.75 -14.46
C GLN A 508 12.47 11.65 -15.71
N THR A 509 11.21 11.25 -15.54
CA THR A 509 10.28 11.13 -16.68
C THR A 509 9.94 12.48 -17.30
N GLU A 510 9.95 13.57 -16.52
CA GLU A 510 9.81 14.93 -17.05
C GLU A 510 10.98 15.30 -17.99
N MET A 511 12.21 14.99 -17.59
CA MET A 511 13.39 15.21 -18.43
C MET A 511 13.34 14.38 -19.71
N GLU A 512 13.01 13.09 -19.61
CA GLU A 512 12.86 12.21 -20.77
C GLU A 512 11.74 12.66 -21.72
N LEU A 513 10.61 13.12 -21.17
CA LEU A 513 9.51 13.66 -21.98
C LEU A 513 9.93 14.92 -22.74
N ARG A 514 10.70 15.82 -22.11
CA ARG A 514 11.24 17.01 -22.80
C ARG A 514 12.17 16.60 -23.95
N MET A 515 13.03 15.62 -23.74
CA MET A 515 13.91 15.09 -24.79
C MET A 515 13.11 14.45 -25.93
N PHE A 516 12.09 13.65 -25.60
CA PHE A 516 11.19 13.03 -26.58
C PHE A 516 10.48 14.08 -27.44
N LYS A 517 9.99 15.16 -26.83
CA LYS A 517 9.33 16.28 -27.54
C LYS A 517 10.29 17.09 -28.42
N GLN A 518 11.56 17.19 -28.03
CA GLN A 518 12.58 17.90 -28.82
C GLN A 518 13.05 17.07 -30.02
N ASN A 519 13.34 15.78 -29.82
CA ASN A 519 13.78 14.89 -30.87
C ASN A 519 13.47 13.43 -30.53
N LYS A 520 12.39 12.91 -31.12
CA LYS A 520 11.91 11.54 -30.92
C LYS A 520 12.94 10.48 -31.31
N TYR A 521 13.68 10.70 -32.40
CA TYR A 521 14.68 9.74 -32.90
C TYR A 521 15.88 9.61 -31.93
N VAL A 522 16.37 10.74 -31.41
CA VAL A 522 17.46 10.76 -30.43
C VAL A 522 17.03 10.10 -29.13
N TYR A 523 15.80 10.35 -28.66
CA TYR A 523 15.26 9.68 -27.47
C TYR A 523 15.19 8.16 -27.67
N GLN A 524 14.65 7.67 -28.78
CA GLN A 524 14.57 6.24 -29.07
C GLN A 524 15.96 5.60 -29.12
N SER A 525 16.92 6.26 -29.79
CA SER A 525 18.31 5.79 -29.87
C SER A 525 18.99 5.74 -28.50
N MET A 526 18.81 6.77 -27.66
CA MET A 526 19.32 6.82 -26.30
C MET A 526 18.75 5.69 -25.45
N ARG A 527 17.42 5.51 -25.51
CA ARG A 527 16.70 4.48 -24.76
C ARG A 527 17.15 3.08 -25.16
N GLU A 528 17.28 2.80 -26.45
CA GLU A 528 17.80 1.52 -26.92
C GLU A 528 19.24 1.27 -26.45
N ALA A 529 20.09 2.30 -26.47
CA ALA A 529 21.46 2.19 -25.97
C ALA A 529 21.47 1.89 -24.47
N ALA A 530 20.63 2.56 -23.67
CA ALA A 530 20.48 2.32 -22.25
C ALA A 530 19.98 0.89 -21.94
N LEU A 531 18.94 0.42 -22.65
CA LEU A 531 18.41 -0.94 -22.50
C LEU A 531 19.43 -2.03 -22.89
N LYS A 532 20.29 -1.75 -23.87
CA LYS A 532 21.34 -2.66 -24.33
C LYS A 532 22.66 -2.51 -23.56
N ASN A 533 22.72 -1.61 -22.57
CA ASN A 533 23.91 -1.23 -21.82
C ASN A 533 25.11 -0.85 -22.74
N LYS A 534 24.83 -0.11 -23.82
CA LYS A 534 25.81 0.32 -24.83
C LYS A 534 26.07 1.84 -24.72
N PRO A 535 27.31 2.30 -25.02
CA PRO A 535 27.60 3.73 -25.08
C PRO A 535 26.82 4.39 -26.22
N MET A 536 26.33 5.60 -25.95
CA MET A 536 25.50 6.36 -26.88
C MET A 536 26.31 6.80 -28.10
N THR A 537 25.91 6.38 -29.30
CA THR A 537 26.32 7.02 -30.55
C THR A 537 25.30 8.08 -30.90
N MET A 538 25.71 9.36 -30.94
CA MET A 538 24.89 10.49 -31.37
C MET A 538 24.57 10.36 -32.86
N LEU A 539 23.53 9.61 -33.19
CA LEU A 539 23.01 9.51 -34.55
C LEU A 539 22.11 10.72 -34.80
N HIS A 540 22.48 11.54 -35.78
CA HIS A 540 21.59 12.58 -36.30
C HIS A 540 20.43 11.93 -37.02
N GLU A 541 19.27 12.59 -36.98
CA GLU A 541 18.10 12.22 -37.77
C GLU A 541 18.53 11.98 -39.24
N PRO A 542 18.23 10.82 -39.85
CA PRO A 542 18.62 10.56 -41.23
C PRO A 542 18.01 11.63 -42.13
N LYS A 543 18.84 12.34 -42.88
CA LYS A 543 18.42 13.39 -43.81
C LYS A 543 17.64 12.76 -44.97
N SER A 544 16.32 12.69 -44.81
CA SER A 544 15.34 12.26 -45.82
C SER A 544 15.44 10.81 -46.30
N VAL A 545 14.29 10.27 -46.70
CA VAL A 545 14.10 8.93 -47.27
C VAL A 545 14.89 8.73 -48.58
N GLU A 546 15.34 9.81 -49.23
CA GLU A 546 16.03 9.76 -50.53
C GLU A 546 17.50 9.30 -50.44
N GLU A 547 18.20 9.49 -49.31
CA GLU A 547 19.59 9.02 -49.15
C GLU A 547 19.70 7.52 -48.88
N GLY A 548 18.65 6.90 -48.31
CA GLY A 548 18.59 5.45 -48.09
C GLY A 548 18.56 4.65 -49.38
N ILE A 549 17.94 5.20 -50.44
CA ILE A 549 17.81 4.53 -51.75
C ILE A 549 19.14 4.61 -52.53
N LYS A 550 19.91 5.70 -52.41
CA LYS A 550 21.21 5.83 -53.11
C LYS A 550 22.26 4.85 -52.60
N ASN A 551 22.22 4.49 -51.32
CA ASN A 551 23.18 3.56 -50.72
C ASN A 551 22.88 2.07 -50.99
N LEU A 552 21.70 1.74 -51.52
CA LEU A 552 21.34 0.38 -51.93
C LEU A 552 21.91 -0.01 -53.32
N PHE A 553 22.30 0.96 -54.15
CA PHE A 553 22.75 0.72 -55.54
C PHE A 553 24.25 0.95 -55.80
N HIS A 554 25.07 1.16 -54.77
CA HIS A 554 26.52 1.30 -54.92
C HIS A 554 27.33 0.16 -54.29
N ARG A 555 26.91 -1.08 -54.57
CA ARG A 555 27.82 -2.24 -54.54
C ARG A 555 27.68 -3.06 -55.82
N ARG A 556 28.50 -2.70 -56.82
CA ARG A 556 29.08 -3.61 -57.83
C ARG A 556 30.11 -2.85 -58.66
N LYS A 557 31.39 -3.05 -58.33
CA LYS A 557 32.42 -3.52 -59.26
C LYS A 557 33.61 -4.01 -58.45
#